data_AF-A0A2V9ZS72-F1
#
_entry.id   AF-A0A2V9ZS72-F1
#
_cell.length_a   1.000
_cell.length_b   1.000
_cell.length_c   1.000
_cell.angle_alpha   90.00
_cell.angle_beta   90.00
_cell.angle_gamma   90.00
#
_symmetry.space_group_name_H-M   'P 1'
#
loop_
_entity.id
_entity.type
_entity.pdbx_description
1 polymer ?
#
loop_
_entity_poly.entity_id
_entity_poly.type
_entity_poly.pdbx_seq_one_letter_code
_entity_poly.pdbx_strand_id
1 'polypeptide(L)'
;MKPVCTLVSSIALILSAFALQTSSPVPAPNRTAAQLKTELRTLAAVAERIAQAPTNEEKARGWLELNRQAKKFGDEMNVAFPHITVKGDKIFPPQAQQLAQAATSYGVRVDFCEMGGNWAADNQGYLKYLELWPAGPEADEATWMGPMGNASFCGDFEGSVEELKETIALHNQFLERFPNSRFAAQAKEELTQSQEQLAQTLKSAH
;
A
#
# COMPACT_ATOMS: atom_id res chain seq x y z
N MET A 1 -69.44 37.21 27.33
CA MET A 1 -68.88 35.90 27.75
C MET A 1 -67.39 35.89 27.38
N LYS A 2 -66.52 35.58 28.35
CA LYS A 2 -65.08 35.22 28.18
C LYS A 2 -64.94 33.90 27.39
N PRO A 3 -63.79 33.45 26.82
CA PRO A 3 -62.38 33.65 27.26
C PRO A 3 -61.38 34.03 26.13
N VAL A 4 -60.24 34.72 26.36
CA VAL A 4 -58.93 34.33 26.92
C VAL A 4 -58.32 33.07 26.30
N CYS A 5 -57.20 33.23 25.57
CA CYS A 5 -56.12 32.24 25.56
C CYS A 5 -54.77 32.93 25.33
N THR A 6 -53.82 32.60 26.20
CA THR A 6 -52.50 33.21 26.40
C THR A 6 -51.45 32.11 26.34
N LEU A 7 -50.20 32.49 26.01
CA LEU A 7 -48.95 31.71 26.10
C LEU A 7 -48.76 30.65 24.99
N VAL A 8 -47.58 30.45 24.41
CA VAL A 8 -46.29 30.21 25.08
C VAL A 8 -45.11 30.76 24.27
N SER A 9 -44.24 31.51 24.93
CA SER A 9 -42.86 31.79 24.50
C SER A 9 -41.94 30.84 25.26
N SER A 10 -41.09 30.09 24.56
CA SER A 10 -40.02 29.30 25.15
C SER A 10 -38.86 29.25 24.17
N ILE A 11 -37.87 30.11 24.44
CA ILE A 11 -36.56 30.11 23.79
C ILE A 11 -35.67 29.14 24.59
N ALA A 12 -35.34 27.99 24.01
CA ALA A 12 -34.33 27.10 24.55
C ALA A 12 -32.98 27.42 23.91
N LEU A 13 -32.08 28.03 24.68
CA LEU A 13 -30.66 28.18 24.36
C LEU A 13 -29.94 26.88 24.72
N ILE A 14 -29.55 26.08 23.73
CA ILE A 14 -28.70 24.90 23.92
C ILE A 14 -27.24 25.32 23.72
N LEU A 15 -26.49 25.46 24.82
CA LEU A 15 -25.04 25.59 24.81
C LEU A 15 -24.42 24.27 24.32
N SER A 16 -23.87 24.30 23.11
CA SER A 16 -23.02 23.23 22.60
C SER A 16 -21.58 23.53 22.99
N ALA A 17 -21.07 22.89 24.04
CA ALA A 17 -19.64 22.87 24.34
C ALA A 17 -19.07 21.50 23.93
N PHE A 18 -18.60 21.45 22.68
CA PHE A 18 -17.73 20.43 22.14
C PHE A 18 -16.36 20.49 22.86
N ALA A 19 -15.93 19.38 23.48
CA ALA A 19 -14.52 19.02 23.63
C ALA A 19 -14.40 17.57 24.16
N LEU A 20 -14.78 16.58 23.33
CA LEU A 20 -14.33 15.21 23.54
C LEU A 20 -12.97 15.06 22.85
N GLN A 21 -11.90 15.34 23.59
CA GLN A 21 -10.56 14.87 23.23
C GLN A 21 -10.53 13.35 23.45
N THR A 22 -10.90 12.60 22.43
CA THR A 22 -10.63 11.16 22.36
C THR A 22 -9.14 10.99 22.05
N SER A 23 -8.31 10.96 23.08
CA SER A 23 -6.96 10.40 22.95
C SER A 23 -7.14 8.92 22.59
N SER A 24 -6.84 8.58 21.34
CA SER A 24 -6.84 7.18 20.92
C SER A 24 -5.80 6.43 21.76
N PRO A 25 -6.16 5.33 22.44
CA PRO A 25 -5.22 4.59 23.26
C PRO A 25 -4.10 4.03 22.39
N VAL A 26 -2.86 4.32 22.75
CA VAL A 26 -1.68 3.72 22.13
C VAL A 26 -1.83 2.19 22.25
N PRO A 27 -1.79 1.42 21.15
CA PRO A 27 -1.95 -0.02 21.20
C PRO A 27 -0.90 -0.65 22.12
N ALA A 28 -1.33 -1.56 22.98
CA ALA A 28 -0.44 -2.20 23.94
C ALA A 28 0.67 -2.98 23.20
N PRO A 29 1.96 -2.83 23.59
CA PRO A 29 3.11 -3.37 22.87
C PRO A 29 3.10 -4.91 22.71
N ASN A 30 2.33 -5.62 23.52
CA ASN A 30 2.21 -7.08 23.42
C ASN A 30 1.31 -7.54 22.25
N ARG A 31 0.43 -6.67 21.74
CA ARG A 31 -0.50 -7.03 20.65
C ARG A 31 0.21 -7.10 19.30
N THR A 32 1.13 -6.17 19.06
CA THR A 32 1.86 -6.05 17.78
C THR A 32 2.82 -7.23 17.55
N ALA A 33 3.51 -7.70 18.61
CA ALA A 33 4.40 -8.85 18.49
C ALA A 33 3.65 -10.16 18.15
N ALA A 34 2.49 -10.40 18.77
CA ALA A 34 1.67 -11.57 18.47
C ALA A 34 1.05 -11.51 17.06
N GLN A 35 0.68 -10.31 16.62
CA GLN A 35 0.19 -10.04 15.26
C GLN A 35 1.27 -10.38 14.23
N LEU A 36 2.48 -9.82 14.36
CA LEU A 36 3.60 -10.08 13.44
C LEU A 36 3.98 -11.56 13.36
N LYS A 37 3.96 -12.28 14.49
CA LYS A 37 4.18 -13.74 14.49
C LYS A 37 3.07 -14.50 13.76
N THR A 38 1.85 -14.00 13.79
CA THR A 38 0.72 -14.59 13.07
C THR A 38 0.86 -14.35 11.56
N GLU A 39 1.17 -13.12 11.16
CA GLU A 39 1.43 -12.80 9.75
C GLU A 39 2.61 -13.59 9.17
N LEU A 40 3.71 -13.79 9.91
CA LEU A 40 4.82 -14.66 9.47
C LEU A 40 4.39 -16.12 9.23
N ARG A 41 3.51 -16.66 10.07
CA ARG A 41 2.96 -18.01 9.86
C ARG A 41 2.07 -18.06 8.63
N THR A 42 1.30 -16.99 8.37
CA THR A 42 0.50 -16.86 7.15
C THR A 42 1.40 -16.86 5.91
N LEU A 43 2.48 -16.07 5.90
CA LEU A 43 3.45 -16.05 4.81
C LEU A 43 4.05 -17.43 4.54
N ALA A 44 4.50 -18.12 5.59
CA ALA A 44 5.02 -19.47 5.48
C ALA A 44 4.01 -20.45 4.87
N ALA A 45 2.76 -20.42 5.34
CA ALA A 45 1.70 -21.28 4.85
C ALA A 45 1.35 -20.99 3.37
N VAL A 46 1.36 -19.72 2.97
CA VAL A 46 1.14 -19.34 1.55
C VAL A 46 2.29 -19.84 0.69
N ALA A 47 3.54 -19.64 1.11
CA ALA A 47 4.73 -20.11 0.38
C ALA A 47 4.72 -21.63 0.19
N GLU A 48 4.36 -22.40 1.23
CA GLU A 48 4.22 -23.86 1.13
C GLU A 48 3.12 -24.25 0.12
N ARG A 49 1.98 -23.55 0.11
CA ARG A 49 0.92 -23.80 -0.88
C ARG A 49 1.39 -23.52 -2.31
N ILE A 50 2.18 -22.47 -2.53
CA ILE A 50 2.78 -22.19 -3.85
C ILE A 50 3.67 -23.34 -4.29
N ALA A 51 4.50 -23.87 -3.37
CA ALA A 51 5.40 -24.99 -3.67
C ALA A 51 4.64 -26.28 -4.04
N GLN A 52 3.49 -26.51 -3.41
CA GLN A 52 2.65 -27.70 -3.62
C GLN A 52 1.62 -27.55 -4.75
N ALA A 53 1.40 -26.33 -5.27
CA ALA A 53 0.36 -26.07 -6.26
C ALA A 53 0.61 -26.84 -7.58
N PRO A 54 -0.32 -27.70 -8.05
CA PRO A 54 -0.14 -28.50 -9.26
C PRO A 54 -0.20 -27.71 -10.57
N THR A 55 -0.84 -26.53 -10.60
CA THR A 55 -0.99 -25.75 -11.86
C THR A 55 -0.37 -24.36 -11.77
N ASN A 56 -0.11 -23.78 -12.95
CA ASN A 56 0.39 -22.40 -13.03
C ASN A 56 -0.66 -21.39 -12.54
N GLU A 57 -1.95 -21.64 -12.75
CA GLU A 57 -3.00 -20.74 -12.24
C GLU A 57 -3.03 -20.73 -10.70
N GLU A 58 -2.91 -21.90 -10.06
CA GLU A 58 -2.87 -22.00 -8.60
C GLU A 58 -1.59 -21.39 -8.03
N LYS A 59 -0.44 -21.62 -8.68
CA LYS A 59 0.82 -20.94 -8.31
C LYS A 59 0.71 -19.43 -8.45
N ALA A 60 0.14 -18.94 -9.55
CA ALA A 60 -0.06 -17.51 -9.78
C ALA A 60 -0.91 -16.89 -8.66
N ARG A 61 -2.08 -17.49 -8.37
CA ARG A 61 -2.94 -17.04 -7.25
C ARG A 61 -2.20 -17.05 -5.92
N GLY A 62 -1.39 -18.07 -5.67
CA GLY A 62 -0.56 -18.15 -4.47
C GLY A 62 0.45 -17.00 -4.38
N TRP A 63 1.15 -16.68 -5.46
CA TRP A 63 2.10 -15.55 -5.52
C TRP A 63 1.43 -14.19 -5.30
N LEU A 64 0.24 -13.98 -5.89
CA LEU A 64 -0.54 -12.78 -5.66
C LEU A 64 -0.94 -12.63 -4.19
N GLU A 65 -1.43 -13.72 -3.59
CA GLU A 65 -1.77 -13.74 -2.17
C GLU A 65 -0.54 -13.51 -1.27
N LEU A 66 0.60 -14.11 -1.61
CA LEU A 66 1.84 -13.92 -0.86
C LEU A 66 2.25 -12.45 -0.82
N ASN A 67 2.15 -11.74 -1.95
CA ASN A 67 2.50 -10.32 -2.01
C ASN A 67 1.53 -9.44 -1.20
N ARG A 68 0.23 -9.75 -1.21
CA ARG A 68 -0.76 -9.06 -0.38
C ARG A 68 -0.48 -9.25 1.10
N GLN A 69 -0.14 -10.48 1.52
CA GLN A 69 0.23 -10.77 2.90
C GLN A 69 1.57 -10.12 3.28
N ALA A 70 2.55 -10.08 2.38
CA ALA A 70 3.82 -9.41 2.61
C ALA A 70 3.63 -7.89 2.80
N LYS A 71 2.77 -7.26 1.97
CA LYS A 71 2.41 -5.86 2.14
C LYS A 71 1.78 -5.62 3.50
N LYS A 72 0.79 -6.44 3.89
CA LYS A 72 0.14 -6.35 5.20
C LYS A 72 1.15 -6.51 6.34
N PHE A 73 2.10 -7.43 6.21
CA PHE A 73 3.18 -7.60 7.18
C PHE A 73 4.04 -6.33 7.29
N GLY A 74 4.40 -5.69 6.17
CA GLY A 74 5.09 -4.39 6.16
C GLY A 74 4.28 -3.29 6.87
N ASP A 75 2.97 -3.21 6.62
CA ASP A 75 2.07 -2.27 7.31
C ASP A 75 2.06 -2.50 8.84
N GLU A 76 2.02 -3.77 9.28
CA GLU A 76 2.10 -4.12 10.72
C GLU A 76 3.49 -3.84 11.31
N MET A 77 4.55 -3.98 10.53
CA MET A 77 5.91 -3.61 10.93
C MET A 77 6.01 -2.10 11.19
N ASN A 78 5.34 -1.27 10.38
CA ASN A 78 5.26 0.18 10.61
C ASN A 78 4.58 0.54 11.94
N VAL A 79 3.54 -0.22 12.32
CA VAL A 79 2.86 -0.03 13.61
C VAL A 79 3.72 -0.51 14.78
N ALA A 80 4.40 -1.65 14.62
CA ALA A 80 5.19 -2.27 15.68
C ALA A 80 6.53 -1.56 15.93
N PHE A 81 7.13 -0.98 14.89
CA PHE A 81 8.41 -0.31 14.92
C PHE A 81 8.31 1.11 14.34
N PRO A 82 7.58 2.02 14.99
CA PRO A 82 7.37 3.38 14.48
C PRO A 82 8.64 4.26 14.54
N HIS A 83 9.70 3.77 15.21
CA HIS A 83 10.96 4.46 15.38
C HIS A 83 12.11 3.56 14.93
N ILE A 84 12.36 3.58 13.62
CA ILE A 84 13.51 2.91 13.02
C ILE A 84 14.69 3.87 12.92
N THR A 85 15.89 3.35 13.14
CA THR A 85 17.14 4.04 12.79
C THR A 85 17.98 3.14 11.92
N VAL A 86 18.49 3.68 10.82
CA VAL A 86 19.46 3.00 9.95
C VAL A 86 20.87 3.54 10.24
N LYS A 87 21.85 2.64 10.40
CA LYS A 87 23.27 2.99 10.59
C LYS A 87 24.14 2.09 9.70
N GLY A 88 24.48 2.58 8.51
CA GLY A 88 25.02 1.71 7.45
C GLY A 88 24.01 0.60 7.14
N ASP A 89 24.46 -0.63 7.02
CA ASP A 89 23.59 -1.77 6.65
C ASP A 89 22.76 -2.35 7.82
N LYS A 90 22.68 -1.63 8.95
CA LYS A 90 22.02 -2.11 10.17
C LYS A 90 20.77 -1.29 10.48
N ILE A 91 19.68 -2.01 10.70
CA ILE A 91 18.39 -1.44 11.12
C ILE A 91 18.21 -1.66 12.62
N PHE A 92 17.85 -0.60 13.35
CA PHE A 92 17.58 -0.63 14.77
C PHE A 92 16.10 -0.37 15.07
N PRO A 93 15.45 -1.17 15.92
CA PRO A 93 16.04 -2.27 16.70
C PRO A 93 16.32 -3.53 15.84
N PRO A 94 17.33 -4.35 16.18
CA PRO A 94 17.72 -5.53 15.39
C PRO A 94 16.59 -6.55 15.16
N GLN A 95 15.63 -6.61 16.10
CA GLN A 95 14.46 -7.45 15.97
C GLN A 95 13.63 -7.13 14.73
N ALA A 96 13.53 -5.86 14.34
CA ALA A 96 12.79 -5.46 13.15
C ALA A 96 13.47 -6.00 11.87
N GLN A 97 14.80 -5.89 11.81
CA GLN A 97 15.60 -6.47 10.71
C GLN A 97 15.42 -7.99 10.61
N GLN A 98 15.46 -8.70 11.74
CA GLN A 98 15.28 -10.15 11.78
C GLN A 98 13.89 -10.58 11.27
N LEU A 99 12.85 -9.84 11.66
CA LEU A 99 11.47 -10.12 11.23
C LEU A 99 11.30 -9.87 9.73
N ALA A 100 11.86 -8.79 9.20
CA ALA A 100 11.84 -8.49 7.77
C ALA A 100 12.62 -9.53 6.93
N GLN A 101 13.79 -9.97 7.42
CA GLN A 101 14.54 -11.07 6.81
C GLN A 101 13.77 -12.39 6.83
N ALA A 102 13.10 -12.71 7.94
CA ALA A 102 12.26 -13.89 8.05
C ALA A 102 11.08 -13.84 7.05
N ALA A 103 10.39 -12.70 6.93
CA ALA A 103 9.33 -12.52 5.93
C ALA A 103 9.88 -12.66 4.50
N THR A 104 11.01 -12.02 4.21
CA THR A 104 11.69 -12.08 2.91
C THR A 104 12.05 -13.51 2.49
N SER A 105 12.40 -14.38 3.45
CA SER A 105 12.74 -15.77 3.17
C SER A 105 11.59 -16.59 2.55
N TYR A 106 10.35 -16.11 2.61
CA TYR A 106 9.19 -16.75 2.00
C TYR A 106 8.94 -16.35 0.53
N GLY A 107 9.76 -15.46 -0.03
CA GLY A 107 9.82 -15.21 -1.48
C GLY A 107 9.34 -13.83 -1.95
N VAL A 108 8.91 -12.94 -1.05
CA VAL A 108 8.63 -11.52 -1.37
C VAL A 108 9.44 -10.68 -0.40
N ARG A 109 10.30 -9.78 -0.92
CA ARG A 109 11.18 -8.96 -0.08
C ARG A 109 10.34 -8.01 0.75
N VAL A 110 10.66 -7.91 2.05
CA VAL A 110 10.16 -6.86 2.93
C VAL A 110 11.35 -6.08 3.44
N ASP A 111 11.38 -4.77 3.22
CA ASP A 111 12.50 -3.92 3.59
C ASP A 111 12.04 -2.57 4.13
N PHE A 112 12.96 -1.85 4.79
CA PHE A 112 12.72 -0.50 5.27
C PHE A 112 13.14 0.51 4.19
N CYS A 113 12.18 1.28 3.69
CA CYS A 113 12.40 2.34 2.72
C CYS A 113 12.81 3.63 3.44
N GLU A 114 14.07 4.02 3.32
CA GLU A 114 14.61 5.20 4.03
C GLU A 114 13.86 6.49 3.70
N MET A 115 13.49 6.69 2.44
CA MET A 115 12.84 7.93 2.01
C MET A 115 11.37 8.06 2.43
N GLY A 116 10.72 6.95 2.75
CA GLY A 116 9.37 6.95 3.34
C GLY A 116 9.37 6.77 4.86
N GLY A 117 10.52 6.39 5.44
CA GLY A 117 10.63 6.00 6.84
C GLY A 117 9.72 4.81 7.19
N ASN A 118 9.43 3.94 6.23
CA ASN A 118 8.44 2.88 6.36
C ASN A 118 8.91 1.53 5.81
N TRP A 119 8.44 0.46 6.43
CA TRP A 119 8.52 -0.90 5.92
C TRP A 119 7.55 -1.09 4.75
N ALA A 120 8.04 -1.71 3.69
CA ALA A 120 7.26 -2.06 2.51
C ALA A 120 7.64 -3.46 2.01
N ALA A 121 6.70 -4.11 1.33
CA ALA A 121 6.97 -5.29 0.54
C ALA A 121 7.22 -4.90 -0.92
N ASP A 122 8.14 -5.59 -1.58
CA ASP A 122 8.35 -5.42 -3.01
C ASP A 122 7.20 -6.05 -3.81
N ASN A 123 7.33 -6.04 -5.13
CA ASN A 123 6.28 -6.45 -6.04
C ASN A 123 6.48 -7.85 -6.65
N GLN A 124 7.43 -8.65 -6.13
CA GLN A 124 7.85 -9.91 -6.76
C GLN A 124 6.70 -10.88 -7.01
N GLY A 125 5.75 -10.99 -6.07
CA GLY A 125 4.59 -11.86 -6.23
C GLY A 125 3.63 -11.41 -7.33
N TYR A 126 3.49 -10.10 -7.56
CA TYR A 126 2.71 -9.58 -8.70
C TYR A 126 3.40 -9.89 -10.04
N LEU A 127 4.73 -9.74 -10.10
CA LEU A 127 5.51 -10.09 -11.29
C LEU A 127 5.42 -11.59 -11.59
N LYS A 128 5.53 -12.44 -10.56
CA LYS A 128 5.38 -13.90 -10.69
C LYS A 128 3.97 -14.30 -11.10
N TYR A 129 2.93 -13.61 -10.62
CA TYR A 129 1.57 -13.81 -11.11
C TYR A 129 1.49 -13.56 -12.62
N LEU A 130 2.00 -12.41 -13.10
CA LEU A 130 1.94 -12.05 -14.52
C LEU A 130 2.80 -12.96 -15.41
N GLU A 131 3.90 -13.51 -14.89
CA GLU A 131 4.73 -14.50 -15.58
C GLU A 131 3.96 -15.81 -15.81
N LEU A 132 3.25 -16.29 -14.78
CA LEU A 132 2.56 -17.58 -14.82
C LEU A 132 1.17 -17.50 -15.46
N TRP A 133 0.46 -16.38 -15.29
CA TRP A 133 -0.92 -16.20 -15.73
C TRP A 133 -1.21 -14.75 -16.18
N PRO A 134 -0.62 -14.29 -17.30
CA PRO A 134 -0.68 -12.88 -17.73
C PRO A 134 -2.09 -12.39 -18.08
N ALA A 135 -2.99 -13.29 -18.46
CA ALA A 135 -4.41 -12.99 -18.74
C ALA A 135 -5.34 -13.49 -17.63
N GLY A 136 -4.80 -13.73 -16.43
CA GLY A 136 -5.57 -14.16 -15.28
C GLY A 136 -6.58 -13.10 -14.81
N PRO A 137 -7.57 -13.50 -14.00
CA PRO A 137 -8.68 -12.62 -13.59
C PRO A 137 -8.24 -11.43 -12.73
N GLU A 138 -7.05 -11.48 -12.13
CA GLU A 138 -6.45 -10.41 -11.33
C GLU A 138 -5.23 -9.78 -12.03
N ALA A 139 -5.08 -9.96 -13.34
CA ALA A 139 -3.97 -9.40 -14.11
C ALA A 139 -3.95 -7.87 -14.09
N ASP A 140 -5.10 -7.22 -13.95
CA ASP A 140 -5.18 -5.76 -13.81
C ASP A 140 -4.55 -5.31 -12.49
N GLU A 141 -4.91 -5.94 -11.36
CA GLU A 141 -4.28 -5.68 -10.07
C GLU A 141 -2.79 -6.01 -10.09
N ALA A 142 -2.39 -7.15 -10.64
CA ALA A 142 -0.99 -7.52 -10.70
C ALA A 142 -0.17 -6.57 -11.59
N THR A 143 -0.76 -6.02 -12.66
CA THR A 143 -0.10 -4.99 -13.47
C THR A 143 0.00 -3.66 -12.71
N TRP A 144 -1.09 -3.28 -12.04
CA TRP A 144 -1.17 -2.04 -11.27
C TRP A 144 -0.21 -2.03 -10.09
N MET A 145 -0.16 -3.11 -9.30
CA MET A 145 0.70 -3.21 -8.12
C MET A 145 2.11 -3.71 -8.46
N GLY A 146 2.30 -4.30 -9.64
CA GLY A 146 3.54 -4.85 -10.14
C GLY A 146 4.35 -3.81 -10.94
N PRO A 147 4.40 -3.88 -12.27
CA PRO A 147 5.17 -2.97 -13.11
C PRO A 147 4.85 -1.48 -12.90
N MET A 148 3.59 -1.11 -12.60
CA MET A 148 3.22 0.30 -12.42
C MET A 148 3.50 0.81 -11.01
N GLY A 149 3.04 0.08 -9.99
CA GLY A 149 3.21 0.44 -8.59
C GLY A 149 4.64 0.30 -8.07
N ASN A 150 5.56 -0.20 -8.91
CA ASN A 150 6.96 -0.43 -8.58
C ASN A 150 7.95 0.25 -9.54
N ALA A 151 7.62 1.45 -10.04
CA ALA A 151 8.70 2.28 -10.59
C ALA A 151 9.83 2.52 -9.54
N SER A 152 9.55 2.30 -8.25
CA SER A 152 10.47 2.67 -7.17
C SER A 152 10.22 1.94 -5.84
N PHE A 153 10.26 0.60 -5.74
CA PHE A 153 10.31 -0.06 -4.41
C PHE A 153 11.48 0.51 -3.61
N CYS A 154 11.15 1.28 -2.57
CA CYS A 154 12.07 2.14 -1.83
C CYS A 154 12.89 3.15 -2.65
N GLY A 155 12.50 3.44 -3.89
CA GLY A 155 13.15 4.44 -4.75
C GLY A 155 12.50 5.82 -4.61
N ASP A 156 13.22 6.84 -5.07
CA ASP A 156 12.72 8.20 -5.28
C ASP A 156 12.14 8.25 -6.67
N PHE A 157 10.91 8.75 -6.77
CA PHE A 157 10.48 9.34 -8.01
C PHE A 157 10.97 10.79 -8.00
N GLU A 158 12.04 11.07 -8.73
CA GLU A 158 12.61 12.42 -8.81
C GLU A 158 11.83 13.32 -9.77
N GLY A 159 10.95 12.72 -10.59
CA GLY A 159 10.15 13.44 -11.58
C GLY A 159 11.02 13.97 -12.73
N SER A 160 12.09 13.26 -13.06
CA SER A 160 12.89 13.52 -14.25
C SER A 160 12.05 13.38 -15.52
N VAL A 161 12.53 13.96 -16.62
CA VAL A 161 11.86 13.89 -17.93
C VAL A 161 11.70 12.43 -18.37
N GLU A 162 12.71 11.61 -18.13
CA GLU A 162 12.75 10.18 -18.47
C GLU A 162 11.73 9.39 -17.64
N GLU A 163 11.73 9.56 -16.32
CA GLU A 163 10.76 8.88 -15.43
C GLU A 163 9.32 9.29 -15.76
N LEU A 164 9.06 10.58 -16.01
CA LEU A 164 7.72 11.05 -16.38
C LEU A 164 7.25 10.44 -17.70
N LYS A 165 8.13 10.31 -18.69
CA LYS A 165 7.81 9.65 -19.97
C LYS A 165 7.51 8.16 -19.77
N GLU A 166 8.27 7.48 -18.94
CA GLU A 166 8.04 6.07 -18.61
C GLU A 166 6.70 5.90 -17.89
N THR A 167 6.42 6.71 -16.86
CA THR A 167 5.15 6.72 -16.15
C THR A 167 3.96 6.95 -17.10
N ILE A 168 4.05 7.93 -18.01
CA ILE A 168 3.02 8.18 -19.03
C ILE A 168 2.82 6.96 -19.93
N ALA A 169 3.90 6.32 -20.38
CA ALA A 169 3.83 5.14 -21.24
C ALA A 169 3.15 3.96 -20.52
N LEU A 170 3.53 3.69 -19.27
CA LEU A 170 2.95 2.62 -18.45
C LEU A 170 1.45 2.83 -18.22
N HIS A 171 1.02 4.06 -17.90
CA HIS A 171 -0.40 4.38 -17.71
C HIS A 171 -1.22 4.22 -18.99
N ASN A 172 -0.70 4.67 -20.13
CA ASN A 172 -1.38 4.48 -21.41
C ASN A 172 -1.55 2.99 -21.73
N GLN A 173 -0.48 2.19 -21.57
CA GLN A 173 -0.53 0.73 -21.79
C GLN A 173 -1.54 0.05 -20.87
N PHE A 174 -1.59 0.45 -19.59
CA PHE A 174 -2.56 -0.09 -18.64
C PHE A 174 -4.00 0.21 -19.04
N LEU A 175 -4.29 1.45 -19.41
CA LEU A 175 -5.63 1.87 -19.84
C LEU A 175 -6.08 1.21 -21.14
N GLU A 176 -5.15 0.95 -22.06
CA GLU A 176 -5.42 0.19 -23.29
C GLU A 176 -5.75 -1.28 -22.96
N ARG A 177 -4.96 -1.91 -22.09
CA ARG A 177 -5.12 -3.33 -21.74
C ARG A 177 -6.31 -3.59 -20.82
N PHE A 178 -6.59 -2.69 -19.89
CA PHE A 178 -7.60 -2.85 -18.84
C PHE A 178 -8.55 -1.63 -18.74
N PRO A 179 -9.29 -1.28 -19.81
CA PRO A 179 -10.10 -0.06 -19.85
C PRO A 179 -11.23 -0.01 -18.80
N ASN A 180 -11.64 -1.18 -18.31
CA ASN A 180 -12.70 -1.34 -17.30
C ASN A 180 -12.16 -1.78 -15.93
N SER A 181 -10.84 -1.72 -15.70
CA SER A 181 -10.28 -2.04 -14.38
C SER A 181 -10.80 -1.08 -13.32
N ARG A 182 -10.88 -1.56 -12.07
CA ARG A 182 -11.14 -0.71 -10.90
C ARG A 182 -10.10 0.39 -10.72
N PHE A 183 -8.89 0.24 -11.29
CA PHE A 183 -7.82 1.23 -11.24
C PHE A 183 -7.87 2.23 -12.41
N ALA A 184 -8.76 2.06 -13.40
CA ALA A 184 -8.75 2.89 -14.61
C ALA A 184 -9.01 4.38 -14.33
N ALA A 185 -9.78 4.73 -13.30
CA ALA A 185 -9.99 6.12 -12.90
C ALA A 185 -8.70 6.74 -12.35
N GLN A 186 -8.05 6.04 -11.41
CA GLN A 186 -6.77 6.46 -10.83
C GLN A 186 -5.69 6.56 -11.91
N ALA A 187 -5.62 5.58 -12.81
CA ALA A 187 -4.66 5.58 -13.91
C ALA A 187 -4.79 6.80 -14.85
N LYS A 188 -6.02 7.27 -15.12
CA LYS A 188 -6.26 8.48 -15.92
C LYS A 188 -5.83 9.75 -15.21
N GLU A 189 -6.06 9.80 -13.89
CA GLU A 189 -5.66 10.92 -13.05
C GLU A 189 -4.13 11.02 -13.01
N GLU A 190 -3.43 9.94 -12.67
CA GLU A 190 -1.96 9.89 -12.60
C GLU A 190 -1.30 10.15 -13.97
N LEU A 191 -1.91 9.67 -15.06
CA LEU A 191 -1.49 10.01 -16.43
C LEU A 191 -1.56 11.52 -16.70
N THR A 192 -2.68 12.15 -16.35
CA THR A 192 -2.88 13.60 -16.56
C THR A 192 -1.86 14.40 -15.76
N GLN A 193 -1.68 14.04 -14.48
CA GLN A 193 -0.69 14.69 -13.60
C GLN A 193 0.73 14.57 -14.15
N SER A 194 1.11 13.37 -14.62
CA SER A 194 2.44 13.13 -15.20
C SER A 194 2.68 13.94 -16.48
N GLN A 195 1.66 14.08 -17.33
CA GLN A 195 1.72 14.91 -18.54
C GLN A 195 1.89 16.40 -18.22
N GLU A 196 1.15 16.90 -17.24
CA GLU A 196 1.25 18.29 -16.78
C GLU A 196 2.64 18.57 -16.19
N GLN A 197 3.14 17.67 -15.34
CA GLN A 197 4.47 17.80 -14.75
C GLN A 197 5.56 17.76 -15.83
N LEU A 198 5.48 16.84 -16.80
CA LEU A 198 6.42 16.79 -17.92
C LEU A 198 6.45 18.09 -18.72
N ALA A 199 5.28 18.65 -19.04
CA ALA A 199 5.18 19.92 -19.74
C ALA A 199 5.80 21.07 -18.94
N GLN A 200 5.64 21.07 -17.62
CA GLN A 200 6.23 22.07 -16.74
C GLN A 200 7.76 21.93 -16.65
N THR A 201 8.27 20.71 -16.46
CA THR A 201 9.72 20.43 -16.40
C THR A 201 10.42 20.87 -17.69
N LEU A 202 9.83 20.60 -18.85
CA LEU A 202 10.38 21.03 -20.14
C LEU A 202 10.37 22.56 -20.31
N LYS A 203 9.34 23.27 -19.83
CA LYS A 203 9.30 24.74 -19.87
C LYS A 203 10.36 25.37 -18.99
N SER A 204 10.61 24.79 -17.81
CA SER A 204 11.58 25.31 -16.85
C SER A 204 13.04 25.03 -17.23
N ALA A 205 13.29 24.17 -18.22
CA ALA A 205 14.63 23.86 -18.74
C ALA A 205 15.08 24.81 -19.87
N HIS A 206 14.24 25.74 -20.29
CA HIS A 206 14.47 26.74 -21.34
C HIS A 206 14.47 28.17 -20.79
#